data_AF-A0A133UXX1-F1
#
_entry.id   AF-A0A133UXX1-F1
#
_cell.length_a   1.000
_cell.length_b   1.000
_cell.length_c   1.000
_cell.angle_alpha   90.00
_cell.angle_beta   90.00
_cell.angle_gamma   90.00
#
_symmetry.space_group_name_H-M   'P 1'
#
loop_
_entity.id
_entity.type
_entity.pdbx_description
1 polymer ?
#
loop_
_entity_poly.entity_id
_entity_poly.type
_entity_poly.pdbx_seq_one_letter_code
_entity_poly.pdbx_strand_id
1 'polypeptide(L)' 'MPKTKFGVTIDEELTKELDKIVGDSEYLDLSRSEVVETILTAFFKSNVDHTKKARELIIKKEKVNYS' A
#
# COMPACT_ATOMS: atom_id res chain seq x y z
N MET A 1 11.79 -9.27 14.07
CA MET A 1 10.35 -9.12 14.37
C MET A 1 9.60 -10.28 13.73
N PRO A 2 8.54 -10.81 14.35
CA PRO A 2 7.67 -11.77 13.69
C PRO A 2 7.06 -11.15 12.44
N LYS A 3 7.15 -11.84 11.29
CA LYS A 3 6.54 -11.44 10.03
C LYS A 3 5.27 -12.24 9.77
N THR A 4 4.21 -11.57 9.33
CA THR A 4 2.95 -12.21 8.92
C THR A 4 2.81 -12.08 7.40
N LYS A 5 2.44 -13.18 6.74
CA LYS A 5 2.12 -13.18 5.31
C LYS A 5 0.62 -13.05 5.13
N PHE A 6 0.19 -12.15 4.26
CA PHE A 6 -1.21 -12.03 3.85
C PHE A 6 -1.27 -11.65 2.36
N GLY A 7 -2.23 -12.20 1.62
CA GLY A 7 -2.45 -11.91 0.21
C GLY A 7 -3.44 -10.77 0.04
N VAL A 8 -3.14 -9.84 -0.87
CA VAL A 8 -4.04 -8.73 -1.23
C VAL A 8 -4.19 -8.66 -2.74
N THR A 9 -5.41 -8.36 -3.20
CA THR A 9 -5.67 -7.99 -4.59
C THR A 9 -5.62 -6.47 -4.68
N ILE A 10 -4.80 -5.96 -5.59
CA ILE A 10 -4.65 -4.53 -5.85
C ILE A 10 -4.88 -4.24 -7.33
N ASP A 11 -5.15 -2.97 -7.64
CA ASP A 11 -5.31 -2.52 -9.01
C ASP A 11 -3.99 -2.62 -9.80
N GLU A 12 -4.08 -2.80 -11.12
CA GLU A 12 -2.92 -2.89 -12.01
C GLU A 12 -2.11 -1.58 -12.01
N GLU A 13 -2.76 -0.44 -11.93
CA GLU A 13 -2.11 0.88 -11.84
C GLU A 13 -1.23 0.96 -10.59
N LEU A 14 -1.76 0.53 -9.44
CA LEU A 14 -0.99 0.50 -8.19
C LEU A 14 0.20 -0.48 -8.29
N THR A 15 0.04 -1.59 -9.02
CA THR A 15 1.14 -2.53 -9.25
C THR A 15 2.26 -1.89 -10.07
N LYS A 16 1.93 -1.10 -11.10
CA LYS A 16 2.91 -0.37 -11.92
C LYS A 16 3.66 0.68 -11.10
N GLU A 17 2.98 1.38 -10.19
CA GLU A 17 3.64 2.32 -9.28
C GLU A 17 4.63 1.60 -8.35
N LEU A 18 4.26 0.45 -7.80
CA LEU A 18 5.16 -0.36 -6.97
C LEU A 18 6.38 -0.85 -7.77
N ASP A 19 6.16 -1.33 -9.00
CA ASP A 19 7.23 -1.79 -9.90
C ASP A 19 8.21 -0.67 -10.24
N LYS A 20 7.69 0.54 -10.44
CA LYS A 20 8.53 1.71 -10.66
C LYS A 20 9.43 1.99 -9.45
N ILE A 21 8.89 1.94 -8.23
CA ILE A 21 9.70 2.15 -7.01
C ILE A 21 10.80 1.10 -6.88
N VAL A 22 10.49 -0.17 -7.19
CA VAL A 22 11.47 -1.26 -7.20
C VAL A 22 12.56 -1.00 -8.27
N GLY A 23 12.16 -0.63 -9.49
CA GLY A 23 13.10 -0.32 -10.58
C GLY A 23 13.98 0.89 -10.30
N ASP A 24 13.40 1.98 -9.78
CA ASP A 24 14.13 3.20 -9.38
C ASP A 24 15.08 2.92 -8.19
N SER A 25 14.88 1.80 -7.50
CA SER A 25 15.68 1.34 -6.35
C SER A 25 16.46 0.05 -6.64
N GLU A 26 16.74 -0.27 -7.90
CA GLU A 26 17.39 -1.53 -8.29
C GLU A 26 18.71 -1.78 -7.55
N TYR A 27 19.47 -0.71 -7.26
CA TYR A 27 20.72 -0.77 -6.49
C TYR A 27 20.54 -1.22 -5.02
N LEU A 28 19.31 -1.27 -4.52
CA LEU A 28 18.95 -1.72 -3.17
C LEU A 28 18.46 -3.17 -3.13
N ASP A 29 18.32 -3.85 -4.29
CA ASP A 29 17.83 -5.24 -4.41
C ASP A 29 16.54 -5.51 -3.61
N LEU A 30 15.60 -4.55 -3.66
CA LEU A 30 14.36 -4.62 -2.87
C LEU A 30 13.29 -5.44 -3.57
N SER A 31 12.62 -6.31 -2.81
CA SER A 31 11.40 -6.97 -3.28
C SER A 31 10.18 -6.03 -3.20
N ARG A 32 9.15 -6.32 -4.00
CA ARG A 32 7.83 -5.64 -3.89
C ARG A 32 7.27 -5.70 -2.48
N SER A 33 7.44 -6.82 -1.78
CA SER A 33 6.96 -6.98 -0.40
C SER A 33 7.68 -6.06 0.58
N GLU A 34 8.98 -5.83 0.40
CA GLU A 34 9.75 -4.89 1.24
C GLU A 34 9.38 -3.45 0.95
N VAL A 35 9.14 -3.10 -0.33
CA VAL A 35 8.61 -1.79 -0.70
C VAL A 35 7.25 -1.55 -0.05
N VAL A 36 6.34 -2.51 -0.13
CA VAL A 36 5.01 -2.43 0.52
C VAL A 36 5.14 -2.34 2.05
N GLU A 37 5.98 -3.17 2.67
CA GLU A 37 6.23 -3.14 4.12
C GLU A 37 6.77 -1.76 4.55
N THR A 38 7.67 -1.17 3.77
CA THR A 38 8.26 0.15 4.00
C THR A 38 7.23 1.26 3.87
N ILE A 39 6.43 1.26 2.81
CA ILE A 39 5.36 2.24 2.57
C ILE A 39 4.33 2.18 3.71
N LEU A 40 3.85 0.98 4.06
CA LEU A 40 2.88 0.80 5.15
C LEU A 40 3.48 1.27 6.49
N THR A 41 4.74 0.94 6.76
CA THR A 41 5.44 1.39 7.98
C THR A 41 5.54 2.91 8.03
N ALA A 42 5.94 3.56 6.93
CA ALA A 42 6.03 5.02 6.84
C ALA A 42 4.65 5.68 6.98
N PHE A 43 3.63 5.10 6.35
CA PHE A 43 2.25 5.54 6.47
C PHE A 43 1.82 5.51 7.93
N PHE A 44 1.81 4.35 8.60
CA PHE A 44 1.35 4.24 9.98
C PHE A 44 2.20 4.98 11.02
N LYS A 45 3.48 5.27 10.74
CA LYS A 45 4.33 6.10 11.61
C LYS A 45 4.12 7.60 11.46
N SER A 46 3.49 8.05 10.38
CA SER A 46 3.25 9.49 10.17
C SER A 46 2.12 10.00 11.06
N ASN A 47 2.15 11.29 11.40
CA ASN A 47 1.27 11.92 12.40
C ASN A 47 -0.18 12.18 11.91
N VAL A 48 -0.62 11.47 10.88
CA VAL A 48 -1.94 11.62 10.26
C VAL A 48 -2.88 10.54 10.83
N ASP A 49 -4.17 10.86 11.00
CA ASP A 49 -5.19 9.88 11.34
C ASP A 49 -5.55 9.01 10.13
N HIS A 50 -4.71 8.00 9.90
CA HIS A 50 -4.86 7.05 8.80
C HIS A 50 -6.10 6.18 8.92
N THR A 51 -6.55 5.90 10.15
CA THR A 51 -7.77 5.12 10.38
C THR A 51 -8.98 5.85 9.85
N LYS A 52 -9.10 7.15 10.14
CA LYS A 52 -10.19 7.98 9.61
C LYS A 52 -10.14 8.04 8.08
N LYS A 53 -8.97 8.35 7.51
CA LYS A 53 -8.80 8.46 6.05
C LYS A 53 -9.10 7.15 5.32
N ALA A 54 -8.63 6.01 5.85
CA ALA A 54 -8.91 4.70 5.27
C ALA A 54 -10.41 4.39 5.29
N ARG A 55 -11.09 4.65 6.42
CA ARG A 55 -12.55 4.45 6.54
C ARG A 55 -13.34 5.30 5.54
N GLU A 56 -12.98 6.57 5.39
CA GLU A 56 -13.62 7.47 4.41
C GLU A 56 -13.50 6.94 2.98
N LEU A 57 -12.31 6.46 2.60
CA LEU A 57 -12.06 5.89 1.27
C LEU A 57 -12.85 4.59 1.02
N ILE A 58 -12.92 3.71 2.02
CA ILE A 58 -13.70 2.46 1.94
C ILE A 58 -15.18 2.79 1.71
N ILE A 59 -15.75 3.68 2.53
CA ILE A 59 -17.17 4.09 2.39
C ILE A 59 -17.42 4.70 1.01
N LYS A 60 -16.51 5.55 0.51
CA LYS A 60 -16.65 6.16 -0.81
C LYS A 60 -16.63 5.10 -1.92
N LYS A 61 -15.75 4.10 -1.82
CA LYS A 61 -15.65 3.00 -2.80
C LYS A 61 -16.90 2.12 -2.79
N GLU A 62 -17.46 1.83 -1.62
CA GLU A 62 -18.70 1.06 -1.50
C GLU A 62 -19.90 1.81 -2.08
N LYS A 63 -20.05 3.11 -1.80
CA LYS A 63 -21.17 3.91 -2.36
C LYS A 63 -21.15 3.98 -3.89
N VAL A 64 -19.98 3.99 -4.50
CA VAL A 64 -19.82 4.00 -5.96
C VAL A 64 -20.22 2.67 -6.60
N ASN A 65 -20.08 1.55 -5.89
CA ASN A 65 -20.44 0.22 -6.42
C ASN A 65 -21.95 -0.10 -6.34
N TYR A 66 -22.75 0.71 -5.65
CA TYR A 66 -24.19 0.53 -5.48
C TYR A 66 -25.02 1.68 -6.11
N SER A 67 -24.40 2.53 -6.93
CA SER A 67 -25.07 3.63 -7.64
C SER A 67 -25.17 3.36 -9.14
#